data_AF-A0A959KB52-F1
#
_entry.id   AF-A0A959KB52-F1
#
_cell.length_a   1.000
_cell.length_b   1.000
_cell.length_c   1.000
_cell.angle_alpha   90.00
_cell.angle_beta   90.00
_cell.angle_gamma   90.00
#
_symmetry.space_group_name_H-M   'P 1'
#
loop_
_entity.id
_entity.type
_entity.pdbx_description
1 polymer ?
#
loop_
_entity_poly.entity_id
_entity_poly.type
_entity_poly.pdbx_seq_one_letter_code
_entity_poly.pdbx_strand_id
1 'polypeptide(L)'
;MDRRTLLRSIAIITGATVVGGEWLLSGCKSPQAKAGLFSTQDVSLMDEIAETILPATDIPGAKAAGVGSFMALMVEDCYNPDQQNAFTEGLTSLEAQCLKSTGKSFLAAQPADRETFLIAQDQEAKKALAEGGFHYFTMIKQL
;
A
#
# COMPACT_ATOMS: atom_id res chain seq x y z
N MET A 1 -37.19 7.54 -19.74
CA MET A 1 -36.69 8.92 -19.50
C MET A 1 -35.22 8.83 -19.16
N ASP A 2 -34.36 9.25 -20.10
CA ASP A 2 -32.90 9.14 -19.93
C ASP A 2 -32.35 10.32 -19.14
N ARG A 3 -31.86 10.02 -17.93
CA ARG A 3 -31.14 10.94 -17.04
C ARG A 3 -30.03 11.75 -17.74
N ARG A 4 -29.41 11.18 -18.78
CA ARG A 4 -28.36 11.82 -19.59
C ARG A 4 -28.89 12.95 -20.47
N THR A 5 -30.12 12.82 -20.96
CA THR A 5 -30.75 13.82 -21.84
C THR A 5 -31.15 15.05 -21.02
N LEU A 6 -31.68 14.84 -19.81
CA LEU A 6 -32.04 15.94 -18.89
C LEU A 6 -30.82 16.79 -18.51
N LEU A 7 -29.71 16.13 -18.16
CA LEU A 7 -28.47 16.82 -17.79
C LEU A 7 -27.88 17.62 -18.97
N ARG A 8 -27.97 17.10 -20.20
CA ARG A 8 -27.57 17.83 -21.41
C ARG A 8 -28.42 19.07 -21.66
N SER A 9 -29.74 18.97 -21.49
CA SER A 9 -30.65 20.10 -21.68
C SER A 9 -30.39 21.21 -20.65
N ILE A 10 -30.15 20.85 -19.39
CA ILE A 10 -29.82 21.84 -18.35
C ILE A 10 -28.51 22.57 -18.69
N ALA A 11 -27.46 21.85 -19.12
CA ALA A 11 -26.18 22.43 -19.46
C ALA A 11 -26.24 23.40 -20.67
N ILE A 12 -27.10 23.13 -21.65
CA ILE A 12 -27.29 24.00 -22.81
C ILE A 12 -28.04 25.28 -22.42
N ILE A 13 -29.04 25.18 -21.53
CA ILE A 13 -29.90 26.31 -21.14
C ILE A 13 -29.14 27.33 -20.29
N THR A 14 -28.20 26.91 -19.45
CA THR A 14 -27.44 27.83 -18.59
C THR A 14 -26.23 28.47 -19.26
N GLY A 15 -25.94 28.17 -20.53
CA GLY A 15 -24.88 28.83 -21.29
C GLY A 15 -23.50 28.76 -20.61
N ALA A 16 -23.26 27.74 -19.78
CA ALA A 16 -22.01 27.59 -19.04
C ALA A 16 -20.91 27.16 -20.00
N THR A 17 -20.12 28.10 -20.49
CA THR A 17 -18.82 27.80 -21.09
C THR A 17 -17.98 27.11 -20.02
N VAL A 18 -17.70 25.82 -20.19
CA VAL A 18 -16.75 25.10 -19.32
C VAL A 18 -15.35 25.59 -19.67
N VAL A 19 -14.98 26.73 -19.10
CA VAL A 19 -13.59 27.20 -19.07
C VAL A 19 -12.92 26.43 -17.92
N GLY A 20 -12.03 25.50 -18.24
CA GLY A 20 -11.28 24.72 -17.23
C GLY A 20 -11.59 23.22 -17.14
N GLY A 21 -12.09 22.59 -18.22
CA GLY A 21 -12.32 21.13 -18.27
C GLY A 21 -11.08 20.27 -17.97
N GLU A 22 -9.87 20.84 -18.07
CA GLU A 22 -8.62 20.16 -17.73
C GLU A 22 -8.43 19.97 -16.22
N TRP A 23 -8.98 20.84 -15.38
CA TRP A 23 -8.90 20.71 -13.91
C TRP A 23 -9.83 19.61 -13.37
N LEU A 24 -11.00 19.45 -13.99
CA LEU A 24 -11.99 18.41 -13.66
C LEU A 24 -11.56 17.01 -14.10
N LEU A 25 -10.71 16.91 -15.13
CA LEU A 25 -10.14 15.65 -15.62
C LEU A 25 -8.82 15.26 -14.92
N SER A 26 -8.30 16.11 -14.02
CA SER A 26 -7.06 15.82 -13.30
C SER A 26 -7.22 14.75 -12.21
N GLY A 27 -8.43 14.24 -11.97
CA GLY A 27 -8.69 13.11 -11.06
C GLY A 27 -8.13 11.76 -11.51
N CYS A 28 -7.60 11.66 -12.74
CA CYS A 28 -6.92 10.45 -13.25
C CYS A 28 -5.39 10.57 -13.29
N LYS A 29 -4.80 11.63 -12.73
CA LYS A 29 -3.35 11.68 -12.52
C LYS A 29 -3.05 11.17 -11.13
N SER A 30 -2.60 9.92 -11.04
CA SER A 30 -1.81 9.45 -9.91
C SER A 30 -0.72 10.48 -9.62
N PRO A 31 -0.63 11.03 -8.39
CA PRO A 31 0.32 12.07 -8.05
C PRO A 31 1.72 11.66 -8.50
N GLN A 32 2.41 12.56 -9.21
CA GLN A 32 3.81 12.39 -9.59
C GLN A 32 4.61 12.19 -8.29
N ALA A 33 5.34 11.07 -8.19
CA ALA A 33 6.12 10.71 -7.02
C ALA A 33 7.05 11.87 -6.63
N LYS A 34 6.83 12.45 -5.44
CA LYS A 34 7.88 13.17 -4.73
C LYS A 34 9.05 12.20 -4.54
N ALA A 35 10.27 12.70 -4.38
CA ALA A 35 11.36 11.89 -3.85
C ALA A 35 10.97 11.49 -2.42
N GLY A 36 10.25 10.38 -2.31
CA GLY A 36 9.50 10.00 -1.13
C GLY A 36 10.37 9.34 -0.08
N LEU A 37 9.76 9.08 1.08
CA LEU A 37 10.39 8.36 2.19
C LEU A 37 10.89 6.95 1.81
N PHE A 38 10.34 6.38 0.73
CA PHE A 38 10.59 5.02 0.27
C PHE A 38 11.23 4.98 -1.11
N SER A 39 12.20 4.08 -1.28
CA SER A 39 12.80 3.76 -2.56
C SER A 39 11.89 2.84 -3.40
N THR A 40 12.20 2.69 -4.69
CA THR A 40 11.52 1.71 -5.56
C THR A 40 11.68 0.27 -5.04
N GLN A 41 12.82 -0.04 -4.41
CA GLN A 41 13.03 -1.33 -3.75
C GLN A 41 12.10 -1.52 -2.55
N ASP A 42 11.90 -0.50 -1.73
CA ASP A 42 11.00 -0.57 -0.56
C ASP A 42 9.55 -0.78 -1.01
N VAL A 43 9.12 -0.07 -2.06
CA VAL A 43 7.79 -0.27 -2.66
C VAL A 43 7.64 -1.69 -3.21
N SER A 44 8.68 -2.21 -3.88
CA SER A 44 8.67 -3.59 -4.39
C SER A 44 8.61 -4.63 -3.26
N LEU A 45 9.28 -4.37 -2.15
CA LEU A 45 9.21 -5.18 -0.94
C LEU A 45 7.80 -5.16 -0.34
N MET A 46 7.21 -3.98 -0.17
CA MET A 46 5.84 -3.84 0.33
C MET A 46 4.81 -4.53 -0.58
N ASP A 47 4.97 -4.43 -1.90
CA ASP A 47 4.14 -5.14 -2.88
C ASP A 47 4.21 -6.66 -2.69
N GLU A 48 5.41 -7.23 -2.53
CA GLU A 48 5.57 -8.68 -2.35
C GLU A 48 5.08 -9.15 -0.98
N ILE A 49 5.23 -8.34 0.08
CA ILE A 49 4.65 -8.62 1.39
C ILE A 49 3.12 -8.67 1.27
N ALA A 50 2.53 -7.64 0.66
CA ALA A 50 1.09 -7.54 0.50
C ALA A 50 0.54 -8.66 -0.40
N GLU A 51 1.22 -8.99 -1.50
CA GLU A 51 0.83 -10.11 -2.39
C GLU A 51 0.90 -11.45 -1.68
N THR A 52 1.86 -11.65 -0.78
CA THR A 52 1.94 -12.88 0.02
C THR A 52 0.76 -12.99 0.99
N ILE A 53 0.26 -11.87 1.51
CA ILE A 53 -0.89 -11.83 2.43
C ILE A 53 -2.22 -11.97 1.67
N LEU A 54 -2.35 -11.29 0.53
CA LEU A 54 -3.53 -11.29 -0.33
C LEU A 54 -3.13 -11.60 -1.79
N PRO A 55 -2.86 -12.87 -2.10
CA PRO A 55 -2.45 -13.28 -3.44
C PRO A 55 -3.60 -13.19 -4.43
N ALA A 56 -3.26 -13.08 -5.71
CA ALA A 56 -4.23 -13.17 -6.79
C ALA A 56 -5.01 -14.51 -6.74
N THR A 57 -6.31 -14.41 -6.97
CA THR A 57 -7.21 -15.56 -7.13
C THR A 57 -8.04 -15.35 -8.40
N ASP A 58 -9.37 -15.38 -8.32
CA ASP A 58 -10.26 -14.95 -9.41
C ASP A 58 -10.26 -13.43 -9.61
N ILE A 59 -9.71 -12.69 -8.63
CA ILE A 59 -9.51 -11.24 -8.66
C ILE A 59 -8.02 -10.89 -8.55
N PRO A 60 -7.59 -9.70 -9.02
CA PRO A 60 -6.21 -9.24 -8.87
C PRO A 60 -5.75 -9.23 -7.41
N GLY A 61 -4.51 -9.68 -7.18
CA GLY A 61 -3.85 -9.67 -5.87
C GLY A 61 -3.40 -8.26 -5.44
N ALA A 62 -2.87 -8.17 -4.22
CA ALA A 62 -2.49 -6.89 -3.61
C ALA A 62 -1.47 -6.10 -4.44
N LYS A 63 -0.48 -6.78 -5.03
CA LYS A 63 0.54 -6.14 -5.87
C LYS A 63 -0.07 -5.61 -7.15
N ALA A 64 -0.97 -6.38 -7.77
CA ALA A 64 -1.70 -5.91 -8.95
C ALA A 64 -2.65 -4.73 -8.64
N ALA A 65 -3.12 -4.63 -7.39
CA ALA A 65 -3.90 -3.51 -6.89
C ALA A 65 -3.05 -2.28 -6.48
N GLY A 66 -1.72 -2.38 -6.52
CA GLY A 66 -0.81 -1.28 -6.17
C GLY A 66 -0.71 -1.00 -4.66
N VAL A 67 -0.91 -2.02 -3.82
CA VAL A 67 -0.91 -1.87 -2.37
C VAL A 67 0.42 -1.32 -1.85
N GLY A 68 1.58 -1.74 -2.36
CA GLY A 68 2.87 -1.20 -1.91
C GLY A 68 3.02 0.32 -2.17
N SER A 69 2.50 0.80 -3.30
CA SER A 69 2.46 2.24 -3.60
C SER A 69 1.48 2.99 -2.70
N PHE A 70 0.34 2.37 -2.39
CA PHE A 70 -0.63 2.92 -1.44
C PHE A 70 -0.04 3.01 -0.02
N MET A 71 0.67 1.98 0.45
CA MET A 71 1.36 1.99 1.75
C MET A 71 2.37 3.13 1.83
N ALA A 72 3.20 3.31 0.80
CA ALA A 72 4.16 4.40 0.73
C ALA A 72 3.48 5.78 0.85
N LEU A 73 2.40 6.00 0.09
CA LEU A 73 1.62 7.24 0.12
C LEU A 73 0.99 7.48 1.51
N MET A 74 0.36 6.45 2.09
CA MET A 74 -0.28 6.55 3.39
C MET A 74 0.71 6.90 4.49
N VAL A 75 1.88 6.24 4.52
CA VAL A 75 2.89 6.52 5.53
C VAL A 75 3.52 7.90 5.32
N GLU A 76 3.76 8.32 4.07
CA GLU A 76 4.35 9.63 3.80
C GLU A 76 3.41 10.79 4.15
N ASP A 77 2.12 10.68 3.80
CA ASP A 77 1.16 11.78 3.93
C ASP A 77 0.39 11.80 5.26
N CYS A 78 0.19 10.64 5.91
CA CYS A 78 -0.70 10.52 7.07
C CYS A 78 0.00 10.17 8.40
N TYR A 79 1.24 9.66 8.37
CA TYR A 79 1.96 9.30 9.60
C TYR A 79 2.82 10.44 10.09
N ASN A 80 2.96 10.56 11.41
CA ASN A 80 3.92 11.50 12.01
C ASN A 80 5.36 10.95 11.90
N PRO A 81 6.40 11.77 12.15
CA PRO A 81 7.80 11.34 11.99
C PRO A 81 8.18 10.10 12.81
N ASP A 82 7.67 9.96 14.03
CA ASP A 82 7.97 8.79 14.88
C ASP A 82 7.36 7.51 14.29
N GLN A 83 6.15 7.60 13.75
CA GLN A 83 5.47 6.50 13.08
C GLN A 83 6.14 6.14 11.74
N GLN A 84 6.58 7.14 10.97
CA GLN A 84 7.35 6.94 9.74
C GLN A 84 8.65 6.18 10.02
N ASN A 85 9.40 6.59 11.06
CA ASN A 85 10.61 5.90 11.51
C ASN A 85 10.31 4.47 11.97
N ALA A 86 9.27 4.27 12.79
CA ALA A 86 8.88 2.93 13.22
C ALA A 86 8.52 2.02 12.03
N PHE A 87 7.97 2.58 10.95
CA PHE A 87 7.60 1.82 9.76
C PHE A 87 8.83 1.43 8.94
N THR A 88 9.74 2.37 8.69
CA THR A 88 10.98 2.12 7.93
C THR A 88 11.93 1.18 8.68
N GLU A 89 12.05 1.34 10.00
CA GLU A 89 12.76 0.40 10.87
C GLU A 89 12.08 -0.98 10.89
N GLY A 90 10.74 -1.00 10.85
CA GLY A 90 9.95 -2.22 10.72
C GLY A 90 10.25 -2.99 9.43
N LEU A 91 10.28 -2.31 8.28
CA LEU A 91 10.66 -2.93 7.00
C LEU A 91 12.10 -3.46 7.02
N THR A 92 13.03 -2.70 7.60
CA THR A 92 14.42 -3.12 7.75
C THR A 92 14.53 -4.36 8.65
N SER A 93 13.78 -4.37 9.76
CA SER A 93 13.74 -5.49 10.69
C SER A 93 13.14 -6.74 10.05
N LEU A 94 12.09 -6.59 9.25
CA LEU A 94 11.46 -7.68 8.52
C LEU A 94 12.46 -8.35 7.55
N GLU A 95 13.16 -7.57 6.74
CA GLU A 95 14.20 -8.08 5.83
C GLU A 95 15.31 -8.80 6.59
N ALA A 96 15.81 -8.21 7.68
CA ALA A 96 16.84 -8.83 8.51
C ALA A 96 16.37 -10.16 9.13
N GLN A 97 15.12 -10.24 9.59
CA GLN A 97 14.54 -11.45 10.15
C GLN A 97 14.25 -12.51 9.08
N CYS A 98 13.83 -12.11 7.88
CA CYS A 98 13.66 -13.00 6.74
C CYS A 98 15.01 -13.62 6.34
N LEU A 99 16.06 -12.79 6.23
CA LEU A 99 17.42 -13.25 5.93
C LEU A 99 17.93 -14.21 6.99
N LYS A 100 17.68 -13.92 8.27
CA LYS A 100 18.09 -14.78 9.39
C LYS A 100 17.35 -16.13 9.41
N SER A 101 16.07 -16.16 9.07
CA SER A 101 15.23 -17.36 9.14
C SER A 101 15.33 -18.24 7.89
N THR A 102 15.42 -17.63 6.70
CA THR A 102 15.40 -18.33 5.41
C THR A 102 16.76 -18.37 4.70
N GLY A 103 17.73 -17.58 5.16
CA GLY A 103 19.02 -17.40 4.48
C GLY A 103 18.95 -16.52 3.22
N LYS A 104 17.80 -15.92 2.91
CA LYS A 104 17.56 -15.09 1.72
C LYS A 104 16.80 -13.82 2.10
N SER A 105 16.99 -12.75 1.32
CA SER A 105 16.10 -11.58 1.40
C SER A 105 14.67 -11.99 1.07
N PHE A 106 13.69 -11.20 1.52
CA PHE A 106 12.28 -11.55 1.31
C PHE A 106 11.95 -11.71 -0.18
N LEU A 107 12.44 -10.78 -1.01
CA LEU A 107 12.31 -10.83 -2.46
C LEU A 107 12.97 -12.05 -3.12
N ALA A 108 14.00 -12.64 -2.50
CA ALA A 108 14.69 -13.83 -3.02
C ALA A 108 14.17 -15.16 -2.43
N ALA A 109 13.39 -15.11 -1.36
CA ALA A 109 12.77 -16.29 -0.74
C ALA A 109 11.71 -16.91 -1.66
N GLN A 110 11.47 -18.22 -1.50
CA GLN A 110 10.40 -18.89 -2.25
C GLN A 110 9.03 -18.48 -1.68
N PRO A 111 7.95 -18.52 -2.49
CA PRO A 111 6.61 -18.14 -2.03
C PRO A 111 6.17 -18.83 -0.72
N ALA A 112 6.42 -20.13 -0.60
CA ALA A 112 6.06 -20.89 0.60
C ALA A 112 6.88 -20.48 1.84
N ASP A 113 8.16 -20.11 1.65
CA ASP A 113 9.02 -19.63 2.74
C ASP A 113 8.56 -18.25 3.21
N ARG A 114 8.16 -17.38 2.28
CA ARG A 114 7.60 -16.05 2.59
C ARG A 114 6.31 -16.17 3.40
N GLU A 115 5.38 -17.02 2.94
CA GLU A 115 4.12 -17.27 3.64
C GLU A 115 4.38 -17.77 5.07
N THR A 116 5.23 -18.78 5.22
CA THR A 116 5.58 -19.35 6.53
C THR A 116 6.21 -18.28 7.44
N PHE A 117 7.12 -17.47 6.89
CA PHE A 117 7.74 -16.37 7.62
C PHE A 117 6.73 -15.30 8.06
N LEU A 118 5.85 -14.85 7.18
CA LEU A 118 4.83 -13.84 7.52
C LEU A 118 3.81 -14.37 8.54
N ILE A 119 3.45 -15.66 8.48
CA ILE A 119 2.61 -16.30 9.51
C ILE A 119 3.30 -16.26 10.88
N ALA A 120 4.60 -16.54 10.94
CA ALA A 120 5.36 -16.44 12.19
C ALA A 120 5.40 -15.00 12.73
N GLN A 121 5.62 -14.01 11.85
CA GLN A 121 5.58 -12.60 12.23
C GLN A 121 4.19 -12.16 12.72
N ASP A 122 3.11 -12.68 12.13
CA ASP A 122 1.74 -12.43 12.58
C ASP A 122 1.48 -12.99 13.97
N GLN A 123 2.00 -14.18 14.27
CA GLN A 123 1.87 -14.82 15.59
C GLN A 123 2.64 -14.05 16.66
N GLU A 124 3.88 -13.62 16.36
CA GLU A 124 4.68 -12.78 17.25
C GLU A 124 3.97 -11.44 17.53
N ALA A 125 3.44 -10.81 16.48
CA ALA A 125 2.69 -9.56 16.59
C ALA A 125 1.43 -9.70 17.46
N LYS A 126 0.65 -10.77 17.26
CA LYS A 126 -0.54 -11.07 18.08
C LYS A 126 -0.19 -11.29 19.54
N LYS A 127 0.92 -11.99 19.81
CA LYS A 127 1.39 -12.22 21.18
C LYS A 127 1.80 -10.92 21.86
N ALA A 128 2.60 -10.10 21.18
CA ALA A 128 3.02 -8.80 21.69
C ALA A 128 1.80 -7.92 22.01
N LEU A 129 0.79 -7.90 21.14
CA LEU A 129 -0.45 -7.16 21.37
C LEU A 129 -1.23 -7.66 22.59
N ALA A 130 -1.32 -8.98 22.79
CA ALA A 130 -1.97 -9.57 23.96
C ALA A 130 -1.27 -9.22 25.28
N GLU A 131 0.03 -8.95 25.23
CA GLU A 131 0.87 -8.51 26.35
C GLU A 131 0.88 -6.97 26.51
N GLY A 132 0.13 -6.24 25.68
CA GLY A 132 0.05 -4.77 25.70
C GLY A 132 1.22 -4.06 25.01
N GLY A 133 2.05 -4.81 24.28
CA GLY A 133 3.18 -4.30 23.50
C GLY A 133 2.83 -3.91 22.07
N PHE A 134 3.81 -3.32 21.38
CA PHE A 134 3.75 -3.00 19.95
C PHE A 134 4.67 -3.93 19.16
N HIS A 135 4.23 -4.32 17.96
CA HIS A 135 5.05 -5.05 16.99
C HIS A 135 4.92 -4.40 15.62
N TYR A 136 6.05 -4.13 14.97
CA TYR A 136 6.09 -3.39 13.69
C TYR A 136 5.23 -4.06 12.60
N PHE A 137 5.16 -5.40 12.60
CA PHE A 137 4.39 -6.15 11.61
C PHE A 137 2.90 -5.83 11.65
N THR A 138 2.35 -5.48 12.81
CA THR A 138 0.96 -5.03 12.94
C THR A 138 0.72 -3.76 12.11
N MET A 139 1.66 -2.82 12.13
CA MET A 139 1.54 -1.57 11.41
C MET A 139 1.65 -1.75 9.90
N ILE A 140 2.51 -2.67 9.44
CA ILE A 140 2.64 -3.04 8.02
C ILE A 140 1.36 -3.73 7.53
N LYS A 141 0.82 -4.68 8.31
CA LYS A 141 -0.35 -5.49 7.93
C LYS A 141 -1.68 -4.71 7.92
N GLN A 142 -1.75 -3.58 8.62
CA GLN A 142 -2.97 -2.78 8.74
C GLN A 142 -3.19 -1.79 7.59
N LEU A 143 -2.19 -1.63 6.71
CA LEU A 143 -2.29 -0.84 5.48
C LEU A 143 -2.64 -1.74 4.29
#